data_AF-A0A9E4SG59-F1
#
_entry.id   AF-A0A9E4SG59-F1
#
_cell.length_a   1.000
_cell.length_b   1.000
_cell.length_c   1.000
_cell.angle_alpha   90.00
_cell.angle_beta   90.00
_cell.angle_gamma   90.00
#
_symmetry.space_group_name_H-M   'P 1'
#
loop_
_entity.id
_entity.type
_entity.pdbx_description
1 polymer ?
#
loop_
_entity_poly.entity_id
_entity_poly.type
_entity_poly.pdbx_seq_one_letter_code
_entity_poly.pdbx_strand_id
1 'polypeptide(L)'
;MVTKHSVNEDRVYYNFDGQMPPVTLEDEAAPLPVTDVEPKLLTDTTLRDGAQDARFAFFPNEARLKYVDLLHLLDNGSGRIHAIETFIYQKRDLWVLEKLLERGYEYPQITTWIRA
;
A
#
# COMPACT_ATOMS: atom_id res chain seq x y z
N MET A 1 30.16 -29.22 -11.97
CA MET A 1 28.95 -29.84 -12.55
C MET A 1 27.77 -29.02 -12.07
N VAL A 2 27.11 -28.27 -12.97
CA VAL A 2 25.89 -27.52 -12.61
C VAL A 2 24.72 -28.49 -12.74
N THR A 3 24.01 -28.73 -11.64
CA THR A 3 22.86 -29.62 -11.61
C THR A 3 21.78 -29.07 -12.54
N LYS A 4 21.45 -29.83 -13.59
CA LYS A 4 20.41 -29.44 -14.56
C LYS A 4 19.07 -29.60 -13.86
N HIS A 5 18.46 -28.51 -13.41
CA HIS A 5 17.10 -28.57 -12.86
C HIS A 5 16.13 -28.89 -14.00
N SER A 6 15.40 -30.01 -13.89
CA SER A 6 14.26 -30.31 -14.75
C SER A 6 13.07 -29.48 -14.28
N VAL A 7 12.56 -28.61 -15.16
CA VAL A 7 11.28 -27.93 -14.91
C VAL A 7 10.18 -28.98 -14.98
N ASN A 8 9.33 -29.03 -13.96
CA ASN A 8 8.15 -29.89 -14.01
C ASN A 8 7.18 -29.32 -15.06
N GLU A 9 6.92 -30.09 -16.13
CA GLU A 9 6.02 -29.68 -17.22
C GLU A 9 4.55 -29.74 -16.81
N ASP A 10 4.22 -30.49 -15.76
CA ASP A 10 2.85 -30.63 -15.26
C ASP A 10 2.45 -29.42 -14.42
N ARG A 11 1.25 -28.89 -14.68
CA ARG A 11 0.64 -27.86 -13.84
C ARG A 11 0.21 -28.46 -12.51
N VAL A 12 1.03 -28.27 -11.48
CA VAL A 12 0.66 -28.62 -10.10
C VAL A 12 -0.13 -27.48 -9.49
N TYR A 13 -1.42 -27.69 -9.24
CA TYR A 13 -2.28 -26.75 -8.53
C TYR A 13 -2.40 -27.16 -7.06
N TYR A 14 -1.82 -26.38 -6.16
CA TYR A 14 -2.05 -26.51 -4.72
C TYR A 14 -3.31 -25.74 -4.37
N ASN A 15 -4.47 -26.38 -4.55
CA ASN A 15 -5.76 -25.77 -4.24
C ASN A 15 -6.12 -25.84 -2.75
N PHE A 16 -5.37 -26.61 -1.96
CA PHE A 16 -5.59 -26.85 -0.52
C PHE A 16 -7.05 -27.15 -0.16
N ASP A 17 -7.78 -27.84 -1.04
CA ASP A 17 -9.22 -28.08 -0.91
C ASP A 17 -10.06 -26.81 -0.66
N GLY A 18 -9.61 -25.67 -1.20
CA GLY A 18 -10.22 -24.35 -0.98
C GLY A 18 -9.90 -23.71 0.37
N GLN A 19 -9.01 -24.33 1.16
CA GLN A 19 -8.55 -23.81 2.44
C GLN A 19 -7.32 -22.92 2.28
N MET A 20 -6.99 -22.19 3.34
CA MET A 20 -5.68 -21.56 3.43
C MET A 20 -4.59 -22.64 3.39
N PRO A 21 -3.43 -22.37 2.76
CA PRO A 21 -2.27 -23.24 2.87
C PRO A 21 -2.01 -23.57 4.36
N PRO A 22 -1.70 -24.82 4.70
CA PRO A 22 -1.38 -25.17 6.08
C PRO A 22 -0.15 -24.37 6.50
N VAL A 23 -0.32 -23.53 7.52
CA VAL A 23 0.75 -22.78 8.17
C VAL A 23 1.01 -23.45 9.51
N THR A 24 2.25 -23.87 9.74
CA THR A 24 2.68 -24.30 11.07
C THR A 24 2.84 -23.07 11.94
N LEU A 25 2.03 -22.97 13.00
CA LEU A 25 2.23 -21.98 14.06
C LEU A 25 3.09 -22.63 15.15
N GLU A 26 3.99 -21.85 15.74
CA GLU A 26 4.74 -22.30 16.91
C GLU A 26 3.83 -22.29 18.15
N ASP A 27 4.09 -23.17 19.11
CA ASP A 27 3.33 -23.24 20.38
C ASP A 27 3.59 -22.03 21.28
N GLU A 28 4.68 -21.30 21.02
CA GLU A 28 5.07 -20.09 21.74
C GLU A 28 4.59 -18.84 20.98
N ALA A 29 4.09 -17.86 21.73
CA ALA A 29 3.75 -16.58 21.16
C ALA A 29 5.01 -15.85 20.67
N ALA A 30 4.91 -15.20 19.50
CA ALA A 30 5.99 -14.37 19.00
C ALA A 30 6.38 -13.31 20.06
N PRO A 31 7.67 -13.10 20.34
CA PRO A 31 8.10 -12.09 21.28
C PRO A 31 7.62 -10.71 20.81
N LEU A 32 7.17 -9.88 21.75
CA LEU A 32 6.79 -8.52 21.42
C LEU A 32 8.00 -7.81 20.79
N PRO A 33 7.81 -7.10 19.66
CA PRO A 33 8.89 -6.32 19.08
C PRO A 33 9.37 -5.28 20.10
N VAL A 34 10.69 -5.10 20.19
CA VAL A 34 11.30 -4.12 21.08
C VAL A 34 10.74 -2.74 20.74
N THR A 35 10.21 -2.03 21.73
CA THR A 35 9.38 -0.83 21.54
C THR A 35 10.12 0.40 21.02
N ASP A 36 11.45 0.36 20.95
CA ASP A 36 12.31 1.55 20.76
C ASP A 36 13.27 1.47 19.56
N VAL A 37 13.13 0.48 18.67
CA VAL A 37 14.11 0.31 17.57
C VAL A 37 13.78 1.19 16.36
N GLU A 38 12.50 1.35 16.03
CA GLU A 38 12.04 2.09 14.86
C GLU A 38 10.74 2.86 15.15
N PRO A 39 10.54 4.04 14.53
CA PRO A 39 9.28 4.76 14.66
C PRO A 39 8.15 3.97 14.00
N LYS A 40 7.00 3.86 14.70
CA LYS A 40 5.74 3.45 14.06
C LYS A 40 5.35 4.48 13.00
N LEU A 41 5.13 4.02 11.77
CA LEU A 41 4.72 4.83 10.63
C LEU A 41 3.33 4.41 10.15
N LEU A 42 2.57 5.36 9.61
CA LEU A 42 1.33 5.13 8.89
C LEU A 42 1.57 5.29 7.39
N THR A 43 1.06 4.34 6.63
CA THR A 43 0.93 4.40 5.18
C THR A 43 -0.55 4.40 4.83
N ASP A 44 -1.06 5.51 4.28
CA ASP A 44 -2.46 5.62 3.89
C ASP A 44 -2.68 5.03 2.50
N THR A 45 -3.75 4.25 2.33
CA THR A 45 -4.11 3.61 1.04
C THR A 45 -5.47 4.07 0.53
N THR A 46 -6.03 5.15 1.08
CA THR A 46 -7.38 5.63 0.77
C THR A 46 -7.55 5.97 -0.71
N LEU A 47 -6.54 6.61 -1.33
CA LEU A 47 -6.57 6.99 -2.75
C LEU A 47 -6.23 5.84 -3.72
N ARG A 48 -5.82 4.69 -3.19
CA ARG A 48 -5.55 3.45 -3.94
C ARG A 48 -6.58 2.39 -3.58
N ASP A 49 -6.40 1.64 -2.50
CA ASP A 49 -7.26 0.54 -2.08
C ASP A 49 -8.69 1.00 -1.79
N GLY A 50 -8.82 2.08 -1.01
CA GLY A 50 -10.14 2.63 -0.63
C GLY A 50 -10.94 3.08 -1.85
N ALA A 51 -10.27 3.65 -2.85
CA ALA A 51 -10.89 4.08 -4.10
C ALA A 51 -11.36 2.92 -5.00
N GLN A 52 -11.02 1.66 -4.68
CA GLN A 52 -11.50 0.48 -5.40
C GLN A 52 -12.88 0.01 -4.92
N ASP A 53 -13.42 0.52 -3.80
CA ASP A 53 -14.79 0.22 -3.39
C ASP A 53 -15.79 0.78 -4.41
N ALA A 54 -16.60 -0.11 -4.99
CA ALA A 54 -17.61 0.23 -6.00
C ALA A 54 -18.67 1.22 -5.50
N ARG A 55 -18.87 1.33 -4.18
CA ARG A 55 -19.77 2.30 -3.54
C ARG A 55 -19.13 3.67 -3.39
N PHE A 56 -17.81 3.74 -3.55
CA PHE A 56 -16.99 4.95 -3.44
C PHE A 56 -16.61 5.53 -4.81
N ALA A 57 -17.29 5.08 -5.88
CA ALA A 57 -16.90 5.25 -7.29
C ALA A 57 -16.72 6.69 -7.81
N PHE A 58 -16.99 7.71 -6.99
CA PHE A 58 -16.82 9.11 -7.38
C PHE A 58 -16.18 9.93 -6.27
N PHE A 59 -15.03 9.54 -5.75
CA PHE A 59 -14.26 10.45 -4.90
C PHE A 59 -13.79 11.65 -5.75
N PRO A 60 -14.37 12.86 -5.60
CA PRO A 60 -14.10 13.96 -6.51
C PRO A 60 -12.64 14.40 -6.40
N ASN A 61 -12.03 14.87 -7.49
CA ASN A 61 -10.62 15.23 -7.50
C ASN A 61 -10.26 16.24 -6.40
N GLU A 62 -11.09 17.26 -6.20
CA GLU A 62 -10.90 18.27 -5.14
C GLU A 62 -10.96 17.66 -3.73
N ALA A 63 -11.82 16.66 -3.52
CA ALA A 63 -11.91 15.97 -2.23
C ALA A 63 -10.67 15.13 -1.96
N ARG A 64 -10.09 14.50 -3.00
CA ARG A 64 -8.81 13.79 -2.89
C ARG A 64 -7.68 14.72 -2.51
N LEU A 65 -7.59 15.87 -3.17
CA LEU A 65 -6.60 16.90 -2.84
C LEU A 65 -6.73 17.37 -1.40
N LYS A 66 -7.95 17.75 -0.99
CA LYS A 66 -8.24 18.19 0.37
C LYS A 66 -7.97 17.10 1.41
N TYR A 67 -8.19 15.83 1.05
CA TYR A 67 -7.90 14.70 1.92
C TYR A 67 -6.40 14.60 2.23
N VAL A 68 -5.53 14.72 1.22
CA VAL A 68 -4.08 14.73 1.45
C VAL A 68 -3.65 15.97 2.23
N ASP A 69 -4.27 17.13 1.97
CA ASP A 69 -4.01 18.35 2.74
C ASP A 69 -4.33 18.14 4.23
N LEU A 70 -5.44 17.47 4.53
CA LEU A 70 -5.82 17.15 5.91
C LEU A 70 -4.86 16.14 6.54
N LEU A 71 -4.37 15.16 5.80
CA LEU A 71 -3.36 14.22 6.30
C LEU A 71 -2.03 14.94 6.62
N HIS A 72 -1.58 15.82 5.74
CA HIS A 72 -0.39 16.65 5.99
C HIS A 72 -0.56 17.53 7.23
N LEU A 73 -1.71 18.19 7.37
CA LEU A 73 -2.02 18.99 8.56
C LEU A 73 -2.10 18.14 9.84
N LEU A 74 -2.67 16.94 9.76
CA LEU A 74 -2.77 16.00 10.88
C LEU A 74 -1.39 15.47 11.30
N ASP A 75 -0.49 15.23 10.34
CA ASP A 75 0.88 14.81 10.61
C ASP A 75 1.65 15.84 11.44
N ASN A 76 1.34 17.13 11.23
CA ASN A 76 1.87 18.27 11.98
C ASN A 76 3.42 18.25 12.10
N GLY A 77 4.09 17.83 11.02
CA GLY A 77 5.55 17.77 10.94
C GLY A 77 6.19 16.61 11.71
N SER A 78 5.41 15.62 12.15
CA SER A 78 5.94 14.44 12.84
C SER A 78 6.56 13.39 11.90
N GLY A 79 6.21 13.43 10.61
CA GLY A 79 6.63 12.44 9.61
C GLY A 79 6.06 11.04 9.85
N ARG A 80 5.03 10.92 10.70
CA ARG A 80 4.42 9.65 11.10
C ARG A 80 3.38 9.19 10.11
N ILE A 81 2.60 10.10 9.52
CA ILE A 81 1.80 9.80 8.33
C ILE A 81 2.76 9.85 7.15
N HIS A 82 3.49 8.76 7.00
CA HIS A 82 4.74 8.71 6.25
C HIS A 82 4.50 8.66 4.75
N ALA A 83 3.52 7.89 4.29
CA ALA A 83 3.26 7.75 2.86
C ALA A 83 1.77 7.68 2.54
N ILE A 84 1.45 8.01 1.30
CA ILE A 84 0.12 7.81 0.71
C ILE A 84 0.23 7.12 -0.64
N GLU A 85 -0.50 6.02 -0.81
CA GLU A 85 -0.56 5.28 -2.08
C GLU A 85 -1.59 5.89 -3.03
N THR A 86 -1.20 6.06 -4.30
CA THR A 86 -2.04 6.60 -5.36
C THR A 86 -2.02 5.72 -6.62
N PHE A 87 -3.02 5.88 -7.49
CA PHE A 87 -3.01 5.31 -8.84
C PHE A 87 -2.45 6.29 -9.87
N ILE A 88 -1.89 5.73 -10.95
CA ILE A 88 -1.37 6.50 -12.10
C ILE A 88 -2.05 6.14 -13.43
N TYR A 89 -3.16 5.41 -13.39
CA TYR A 89 -3.73 4.78 -14.58
C TYR A 89 -4.71 5.66 -15.37
N GLN A 90 -5.43 6.57 -14.70
CA GLN A 90 -6.40 7.44 -15.37
C GLN A 90 -5.87 8.88 -15.45
N LYS A 91 -6.27 9.61 -16.50
CA LYS A 91 -5.91 11.04 -16.66
C LYS A 91 -6.29 11.88 -15.44
N ARG A 92 -7.42 11.58 -14.81
CA ARG A 92 -7.87 12.24 -13.57
C ARG A 92 -6.91 11.98 -12.40
N ASP A 93 -6.35 10.78 -12.31
CA ASP A 93 -5.46 10.40 -11.21
C ASP A 93 -4.09 11.06 -11.41
N LEU A 94 -3.60 11.11 -12.67
CA LEU A 94 -2.39 11.86 -13.03
C LEU A 94 -2.51 13.35 -12.73
N TRP A 95 -3.67 13.96 -13.03
CA TRP A 95 -3.93 15.36 -12.69
C TRP A 95 -3.91 15.59 -11.18
N VAL A 96 -4.54 14.70 -10.39
CA VAL A 96 -4.50 14.78 -8.93
C VAL A 96 -3.07 14.66 -8.44
N LEU A 97 -2.30 13.70 -8.96
CA LEU A 97 -0.89 13.50 -8.59
C LEU A 97 -0.04 14.75 -8.86
N GLU A 98 -0.17 15.36 -10.04
CA GLU A 98 0.52 16.61 -10.39
C GLU A 98 0.21 17.71 -9.37
N LYS A 99 -1.08 17.91 -9.06
CA LYS A 99 -1.50 18.89 -8.05
C LYS A 99 -1.02 18.55 -6.64
N LEU A 100 -0.91 17.28 -6.30
CA LEU A 100 -0.35 16.88 -5.01
C LEU A 100 1.14 17.21 -4.92
N LEU A 101 1.91 16.94 -5.99
CA LEU A 101 3.33 17.24 -6.06
C LEU A 101 3.63 18.75 -6.03
N GLU A 102 2.79 19.57 -6.66
CA GLU A 102 2.88 21.04 -6.62
C GLU A 102 2.85 21.62 -5.19
N ARG A 103 2.31 20.90 -4.20
CA ARG A 103 2.26 21.35 -2.80
C ARG A 103 3.62 21.32 -2.11
N GLY A 104 4.56 20.52 -2.61
CA GLY A 104 5.90 20.41 -2.03
C GLY A 104 5.94 19.89 -0.60
N TYR A 105 4.96 19.08 -0.19
CA TYR A 105 4.94 18.46 1.13
C TYR A 105 6.04 17.42 1.27
N GLU A 106 6.70 17.40 2.43
CA GLU A 106 7.65 16.33 2.77
C GLU A 106 6.90 15.04 3.15
N TYR A 107 5.78 15.17 3.88
CA TYR A 107 4.93 14.07 4.32
C TYR A 107 3.43 14.41 4.15
N PRO A 108 2.55 13.45 3.80
CA PRO A 108 2.91 12.09 3.40
C PRO A 108 3.65 12.06 2.06
N GLN A 109 4.66 11.19 1.96
CA GLN A 109 5.36 10.92 0.70
C GLN A 109 4.39 10.25 -0.28
N ILE A 110 4.34 10.74 -1.50
CA ILE A 110 3.44 10.20 -2.51
C ILE A 110 4.07 8.97 -3.16
N THR A 111 3.42 7.82 -3.02
CA THR A 111 3.80 6.57 -3.69
C THR A 111 2.76 6.18 -4.72
N THR A 112 3.19 5.40 -5.72
CA THR A 112 2.32 4.97 -6.81
C THR A 112 2.28 3.44 -6.86
N TRP A 113 1.09 2.90 -7.04
CA TRP A 113 0.92 1.47 -7.24
C TRP A 113 0.98 1.15 -8.73
N ILE A 114 1.85 0.19 -9.09
CA ILE A 114 2.01 -0.30 -10.45
C ILE A 114 1.83 -1.82 -10.51
N ARG A 115 1.50 -2.33 -11.70
CA ARG A 115 1.63 -3.77 -12.00
C ARG A 115 3.01 -3.99 -12.60
N ALA A 116 3.64 -5.11 -12.25
CA ALA A 116 4.88 -5.58 -12.86
C ALA A 116 4.66 -6.04 -14.30
#